data_AF-A0A7J8PFH4-F1
#
_entry.id   AF-A0A7J8PFH4-F1
#
_cell.length_a   1.000
_cell.length_b   1.000
_cell.length_c   1.000
_cell.angle_alpha   90.00
_cell.angle_beta   90.00
_cell.angle_gamma   90.00
#
_symmetry.space_group_name_H-M   'P 1'
#
loop_
_entity.id
_entity.type
_entity.pdbx_description
1 polymer ?
#
loop_
_entity_poly.entity_id
_entity_poly.type
_entity_poly.pdbx_seq_one_letter_code
_entity_poly.pdbx_strand_id
1 'polypeptide(L)'
;MSPTEMAMTNDDAKEANEFQKGVRHLLENGVRKLPSKYVLPLSDRPSVDKEQPTVAKSSLKLPIIDFAELQGPNRSQVLNSLSSACEEYGFFQVVNHGIPIEVIRSMIDVSARFFNLPYEERSKYMSSDMAAPVRYGTSMNQNKDAVFCWRDFLKLVCHPLSDVVSHWPSSPMDF
;
A
#
# COMPACT_ATOMS: atom_id res chain seq x y z
N MET A 1 34.02 -18.89 19.59
CA MET A 1 33.56 -17.54 19.97
C MET A 1 32.06 -17.50 19.71
N SER A 2 31.27 -17.41 20.78
CA SER A 2 29.81 -17.33 20.69
C SER A 2 29.41 -15.90 20.30
N PRO A 3 28.38 -15.67 19.46
CA PRO A 3 27.87 -14.32 19.25
C PRO A 3 27.20 -13.85 20.53
N THR A 4 27.69 -12.75 21.09
CA THR A 4 27.04 -12.05 22.19
C THR A 4 25.72 -11.48 21.69
N GLU A 5 24.58 -12.00 22.17
CA GLU A 5 23.29 -11.32 22.05
C GLU A 5 23.41 -9.97 22.75
N MET A 6 23.41 -8.89 21.96
CA MET A 6 23.37 -7.53 22.47
C MET A 6 21.95 -7.30 22.99
N ALA A 7 21.79 -7.25 24.32
CA ALA A 7 20.53 -6.92 24.96
C ALA A 7 20.05 -5.53 24.49
N MET A 8 18.83 -5.45 23.94
CA MET A 8 18.22 -4.20 23.51
C MET A 8 18.09 -3.24 24.70
N THR A 9 18.45 -1.97 24.53
CA THR A 9 18.30 -0.98 25.60
C THR A 9 16.84 -0.52 25.72
N ASN A 10 16.46 0.06 26.86
CA ASN A 10 15.11 0.57 27.09
C ASN A 10 14.71 1.69 26.11
N ASP A 11 15.68 2.44 25.59
CA ASP A 11 15.41 3.50 24.60
C ASP A 11 15.24 2.91 23.19
N ASP A 12 16.01 1.88 22.82
CA ASP A 12 15.81 1.14 21.56
C ASP A 12 14.44 0.46 21.51
N ALA A 13 13.98 -0.08 22.64
CA ALA A 13 12.67 -0.71 22.76
C ALA A 13 11.52 0.31 22.63
N LYS A 14 11.68 1.51 23.17
CA LYS A 14 10.70 2.60 23.01
C LYS A 14 10.65 3.10 21.57
N GLU A 15 11.79 3.29 20.94
CA GLU A 15 11.86 3.75 19.54
C GLU A 15 11.28 2.70 18.58
N ALA A 16 11.58 1.43 18.79
CA ALA A 16 10.98 0.32 18.04
C ALA A 16 9.44 0.29 18.19
N ASN A 17 8.93 0.58 19.39
CA ASN A 17 7.50 0.66 19.63
C ASN A 17 6.84 1.83 18.89
N GLU A 18 7.50 2.99 18.78
CA GLU A 18 6.96 4.14 18.04
C GLU A 18 6.85 3.87 16.53
N PHE A 19 7.80 3.14 15.93
CA PHE A 19 7.71 2.78 14.51
C PHE A 19 6.56 1.82 14.20
N GLN A 20 6.19 0.97 15.16
CA GLN A 20 5.06 0.05 14.99
C GLN A 20 3.70 0.76 14.96
N LYS A 21 3.62 2.00 15.47
CA LYS A 21 2.40 2.83 15.44
C LYS A 21 2.09 3.42 14.06
N GLY A 22 3.05 3.34 13.13
CA GLY A 22 2.89 3.73 11.75
C GLY A 22 3.38 5.13 11.41
N VAL A 23 3.54 5.36 10.11
CA VAL A 23 4.13 6.57 9.55
C VAL A 23 3.30 7.81 9.85
N ARG A 24 1.97 7.69 9.80
CA ARG A 24 1.08 8.79 10.12
C ARG A 24 1.21 9.24 11.58
N HIS A 25 1.37 8.29 12.51
CA HIS A 25 1.64 8.61 13.92
C HIS A 25 2.99 9.34 14.08
N LEU A 26 4.04 8.92 13.37
CA LEU A 26 5.33 9.62 13.38
C LEU A 26 5.23 11.06 12.87
N LEU A 27 4.44 11.28 11.80
CA LEU A 27 4.18 12.61 11.24
C LEU A 27 3.41 13.50 12.22
N GLU A 28 2.37 12.96 12.86
CA GLU A 28 1.56 13.68 13.86
C GLU A 28 2.37 14.07 15.09
N ASN A 29 3.39 13.29 15.44
CA ASN A 29 4.34 13.59 16.51
C ASN A 29 5.55 14.44 16.05
N GLY A 30 5.49 14.99 14.83
CA GLY A 30 6.43 16.01 14.38
C GLY A 30 7.81 15.50 14.00
N VAL A 31 7.92 14.27 13.47
CA VAL A 31 9.19 13.74 12.92
C VAL A 31 9.78 14.72 11.89
N ARG A 32 11.02 15.16 12.12
CA ARG A 32 11.72 16.16 11.25
C ARG A 32 12.78 15.56 10.34
N LYS A 33 13.19 14.33 10.59
CA LYS A 33 14.21 13.60 9.83
C LYS A 33 13.72 12.18 9.60
N LEU A 34 13.97 11.65 8.40
CA LEU A 34 13.63 10.27 8.09
C LEU A 34 14.39 9.32 9.04
N PRO A 35 13.70 8.51 9.85
CA PRO A 35 14.38 7.57 10.74
C PRO A 35 15.16 6.52 9.94
N SER A 36 16.28 6.06 10.47
CA SER A 36 17.18 5.10 9.81
C SER A 36 16.47 3.82 9.38
N LYS A 37 15.44 3.41 10.12
CA LYS A 37 14.60 2.24 9.83
C LYS A 37 13.87 2.32 8.49
N TYR A 38 13.67 3.52 7.93
CA TYR A 38 13.01 3.74 6.63
C TYR A 38 14.00 4.05 5.50
N VAL A 39 15.30 4.09 5.80
CA VAL A 39 16.34 4.43 4.85
C VAL A 39 16.81 3.15 4.15
N LEU A 40 16.61 3.07 2.83
CA LEU A 40 17.12 1.96 2.03
C LEU A 40 18.66 1.84 2.13
N PRO A 41 19.22 0.62 2.11
CA PRO A 41 20.65 0.39 1.92
C PRO A 41 21.13 1.06 0.63
N LEU A 42 22.41 1.47 0.59
CA LEU A 42 22.95 2.16 -0.59
C LEU A 42 22.81 1.34 -1.88
N SER A 43 22.91 0.00 -1.81
CA SER A 43 22.73 -0.92 -2.93
C SER A 43 21.31 -0.91 -3.52
N ASP A 44 20.32 -0.58 -2.71
CA ASP A 44 18.90 -0.71 -3.07
C ASP A 44 18.29 0.66 -3.41
N ARG A 45 19.05 1.74 -3.23
CA ARG A 45 18.62 3.08 -3.61
C ARG A 45 18.65 3.20 -5.14
N PRO A 46 17.66 3.87 -5.75
CA PRO A 46 17.70 4.17 -7.17
C PRO A 46 19.01 4.90 -7.51
N SER A 47 19.83 4.33 -8.39
CA SER A 47 21.04 5.00 -8.85
C SER A 47 20.64 6.18 -9.75
N VAL A 48 21.23 7.35 -9.47
CA VAL A 48 21.12 8.55 -10.32
C VAL A 48 22.34 8.65 -11.25
N ASP A 49 23.02 7.52 -11.53
CA ASP A 49 24.21 7.54 -12.37
C ASP A 49 23.87 8.04 -13.78
N LYS A 50 24.39 9.24 -14.04
CA LYS A 50 24.53 9.86 -15.34
C LYS A 50 25.31 8.89 -16.23
N GLU A 51 24.77 8.62 -17.42
CA GLU A 51 25.45 7.90 -18.53
C GLU A 51 25.46 6.36 -18.51
N GLN A 52 24.36 5.72 -18.13
CA GLN A 52 24.00 4.44 -18.76
C GLN A 52 22.82 4.63 -19.72
N PRO A 53 22.88 4.13 -20.97
CA PRO A 53 21.73 4.13 -21.88
C PRO A 53 20.76 3.02 -21.48
N THR A 54 20.21 3.09 -20.27
CA THR A 54 19.39 2.02 -19.67
C THR A 54 17.92 2.41 -19.69
N VAL A 55 17.26 2.28 -20.84
CA VAL A 55 15.77 2.22 -21.00
C VAL A 55 14.96 3.45 -20.52
N ALA A 56 15.53 4.35 -19.72
CA ALA A 56 14.89 5.49 -19.08
C ALA A 56 14.58 6.64 -20.04
N LYS A 57 15.01 6.55 -21.30
CA LYS A 57 14.62 7.48 -22.37
C LYS A 57 13.44 7.01 -23.20
N SER A 58 13.03 5.75 -23.07
CA SER A 58 11.71 5.31 -23.55
C SER A 58 10.75 5.44 -22.39
N SER A 59 9.86 6.43 -22.43
CA SER A 59 8.68 6.44 -21.56
C SER A 59 7.94 5.13 -21.80
N LEU A 60 8.06 4.16 -20.89
CA LEU A 60 7.31 2.91 -20.97
C LEU A 60 5.83 3.27 -20.98
N LYS A 61 5.17 3.09 -22.13
CA LYS A 61 3.73 3.36 -22.27
C LYS A 61 3.01 2.06 -22.00
N LEU A 62 2.47 1.93 -20.78
CA LEU A 62 1.63 0.79 -20.43
C LEU A 62 0.38 0.75 -21.33
N PRO A 63 -0.08 -0.45 -21.73
CA PRO A 63 -1.33 -0.58 -22.48
C PRO A 63 -2.52 0.03 -21.72
N ILE A 64 -3.41 0.69 -22.46
CA ILE A 64 -4.69 1.19 -21.95
C ILE A 64 -5.79 0.38 -22.62
N ILE A 65 -6.60 -0.31 -21.82
CA ILE A 65 -7.68 -1.19 -22.28
C ILE A 65 -9.02 -0.48 -22.07
N ASP A 66 -9.75 -0.23 -23.16
CA ASP A 66 -11.11 0.28 -23.10
C ASP A 66 -12.09 -0.87 -22.84
N PHE A 67 -12.72 -0.86 -21.66
CA PHE A 67 -13.65 -1.92 -21.26
C PHE A 67 -15.03 -1.79 -21.90
N ALA A 68 -15.44 -0.60 -22.38
CA ALA A 68 -16.72 -0.45 -23.06
C ALA A 68 -16.76 -1.25 -24.37
N GLU A 69 -15.61 -1.32 -25.06
CA GLU A 69 -15.43 -2.04 -26.31
C GLU A 69 -15.55 -3.57 -26.16
N LEU A 70 -15.50 -4.11 -24.93
CA LEU A 70 -15.76 -5.54 -24.68
C LEU A 70 -17.20 -5.95 -24.98
N GLN A 71 -18.14 -5.00 -24.96
CA GLN A 71 -19.55 -5.24 -25.31
C GLN A 71 -19.87 -4.84 -26.76
N GLY A 72 -18.86 -4.38 -27.51
CA GLY A 72 -18.99 -3.89 -28.88
C GLY A 72 -18.43 -4.84 -29.94
N PRO A 73 -18.45 -4.41 -31.21
CA PRO A 73 -17.89 -5.18 -32.33
C PRO A 73 -16.37 -5.40 -32.22
N ASN A 74 -15.67 -4.55 -31.47
CA ASN A 74 -14.21 -4.64 -31.29
C ASN A 74 -13.78 -5.63 -30.19
N ARG A 75 -14.72 -6.38 -29.59
CA ARG A 75 -14.46 -7.29 -28.47
C ARG A 75 -13.23 -8.18 -28.69
N SER A 76 -13.10 -8.81 -29.86
CA SER A 76 -11.97 -9.70 -30.17
C SER A 76 -10.61 -8.97 -30.16
N GLN A 77 -10.58 -7.74 -30.67
CA GLN A 77 -9.35 -6.93 -30.66
C GLN A 77 -8.96 -6.56 -29.23
N VAL A 78 -9.93 -6.16 -28.40
CA VAL A 78 -9.67 -5.80 -27.00
C VAL A 78 -9.19 -7.01 -26.19
N LEU A 79 -9.77 -8.19 -26.41
CA LEU A 79 -9.31 -9.43 -25.77
C LEU A 79 -7.88 -9.78 -26.17
N ASN A 80 -7.51 -9.60 -27.45
CA ASN A 80 -6.14 -9.80 -27.90
C ASN A 80 -5.19 -8.79 -27.24
N SER A 81 -5.55 -7.50 -27.20
CA SER A 81 -4.76 -6.47 -26.52
C SER A 81 -4.61 -6.75 -25.02
N LEU A 82 -5.65 -7.28 -24.37
CA LEU A 82 -5.59 -7.70 -22.98
C LEU A 82 -4.64 -8.89 -22.77
N SER A 83 -4.69 -9.91 -23.64
CA SER A 83 -3.76 -11.05 -23.58
C SER A 83 -2.31 -10.58 -23.74
N SER A 84 -2.03 -9.77 -24.77
CA SER A 84 -0.70 -9.20 -24.99
C SER A 84 -0.24 -8.33 -23.82
N ALA A 85 -1.13 -7.53 -23.21
CA ALA A 85 -0.78 -6.74 -22.04
C ALA A 85 -0.39 -7.61 -20.84
N CYS A 86 -1.10 -8.71 -20.61
CA CYS A 86 -0.78 -9.68 -19.57
C CYS A 86 0.56 -10.40 -19.84
N GLU A 87 0.80 -10.83 -21.08
CA GLU A 87 1.99 -11.61 -21.45
C GLU A 87 3.26 -10.76 -21.54
N GLU A 88 3.17 -9.56 -22.11
CA GLU A 88 4.34 -8.71 -22.38
C GLU A 88 4.70 -7.80 -21.21
N TYR A 89 3.69 -7.29 -20.48
CA TYR A 89 3.89 -6.29 -19.42
C TYR A 89 3.55 -6.81 -18.03
N GLY A 90 2.56 -7.69 -17.91
CA GLY A 90 1.95 -8.06 -16.62
C GLY A 90 1.22 -6.90 -15.93
N PHE A 91 1.01 -5.78 -16.63
CA PHE A 91 0.38 -4.57 -16.11
C PHE A 91 -0.27 -3.75 -17.23
N PHE A 92 -1.42 -3.15 -16.96
CA PHE A 92 -2.16 -2.29 -17.89
C PHE A 92 -3.11 -1.37 -17.12
N GLN A 93 -3.58 -0.33 -17.79
CA GLN A 93 -4.62 0.57 -17.29
C GLN A 93 -5.96 0.20 -17.93
N VAL A 94 -7.05 0.43 -17.22
CA VAL A 94 -8.41 0.24 -17.73
C VAL A 94 -9.14 1.58 -17.73
N VAL A 95 -9.85 1.87 -18.82
CA VAL A 95 -10.77 3.01 -18.94
C VAL A 95 -12.16 2.52 -19.31
N ASN A 96 -13.18 3.36 -19.08
CA ASN A 96 -14.59 3.04 -19.36
C ASN A 96 -15.05 1.70 -18.74
N HIS A 97 -14.56 1.38 -17.55
CA HIS A 97 -14.86 0.14 -16.80
C HIS A 97 -16.30 0.07 -16.24
N GLY A 98 -17.12 1.10 -16.44
CA GLY A 98 -18.52 1.12 -15.99
C GLY A 98 -18.73 1.37 -14.48
N ILE A 99 -17.66 1.59 -13.71
CA ILE A 99 -17.76 2.00 -12.30
C ILE A 99 -17.99 3.52 -12.27
N PRO A 100 -19.09 4.01 -11.67
CA PRO A 100 -19.34 5.44 -11.57
C PRO A 100 -18.20 6.17 -10.85
N ILE A 101 -17.81 7.34 -11.37
CA ILE A 101 -16.69 8.11 -10.81
C ILE A 101 -16.97 8.57 -9.37
N GLU A 102 -18.24 8.78 -9.03
CA GLU A 102 -18.72 9.14 -7.70
C GLU A 102 -18.41 8.05 -6.67
N VAL A 103 -18.49 6.76 -7.04
CA VAL A 103 -18.15 5.63 -6.16
C VAL A 103 -16.66 5.64 -5.87
N ILE A 104 -15.82 5.84 -6.89
CA ILE A 104 -14.36 5.91 -6.73
C ILE A 104 -13.96 7.11 -5.86
N ARG A 105 -14.55 8.28 -6.09
CA ARG A 105 -14.30 9.49 -5.30
C ARG A 105 -14.70 9.28 -3.84
N SER A 106 -15.87 8.70 -3.58
CA SER A 106 -16.35 8.42 -2.22
C SER A 106 -15.44 7.43 -1.49
N MET A 107 -14.99 6.37 -2.16
CA MET A 107 -14.04 5.40 -1.60
C MET A 107 -12.70 6.06 -1.22
N ILE A 108 -12.16 6.94 -2.08
CA ILE A 108 -10.91 7.66 -1.80
C ILE A 108 -11.09 8.62 -0.62
N ASP A 109 -12.20 9.37 -0.61
CA ASP A 109 -12.51 10.35 0.45
C ASP A 109 -12.68 9.67 1.82
N VAL A 110 -13.49 8.62 1.90
CA VAL A 110 -13.74 7.91 3.17
C VAL A 110 -12.48 7.23 3.70
N SER A 111 -11.64 6.69 2.80
CA SER A 111 -10.32 6.16 3.16
C SER A 111 -9.41 7.25 3.72
N ALA A 112 -9.35 8.42 3.08
CA ALA A 112 -8.55 9.54 3.57
C ALA A 112 -9.02 10.02 4.94
N ARG A 113 -10.35 10.08 5.16
CA ARG A 113 -10.93 10.42 6.47
C ARG A 113 -10.58 9.39 7.54
N PHE A 114 -10.63 8.09 7.24
CA PHE A 114 -10.16 7.05 8.15
C PHE A 114 -8.69 7.27 8.57
N PHE A 115 -7.78 7.50 7.62
CA PHE A 115 -6.36 7.73 7.94
C PHE A 115 -6.08 9.06 8.65
N ASN A 116 -7.02 10.01 8.61
CA ASN A 116 -6.97 11.26 9.36
C ASN A 116 -7.56 11.16 10.78
N LEU A 117 -8.16 10.03 11.16
CA LEU A 117 -8.63 9.83 12.53
C LEU A 117 -7.46 9.82 13.53
N PRO A 118 -7.73 10.11 14.82
CA PRO A 118 -6.74 9.93 15.89
C PRO A 118 -6.14 8.52 15.86
N TYR A 119 -4.90 8.38 16.31
CA TYR A 119 -4.20 7.09 16.36
C TYR A 119 -5.00 6.05 17.16
N GLU A 120 -5.67 6.47 18.24
CA GLU A 120 -6.49 5.64 19.11
C GLU A 120 -7.68 5.00 18.36
N GLU A 121 -8.22 5.66 17.34
CA GLU A 121 -9.31 5.13 16.53
C GLU A 121 -8.79 4.15 15.47
N ARG A 122 -7.66 4.46 14.84
CA ARG A 122 -7.05 3.59 13.82
C ARG A 122 -6.44 2.33 14.44
N SER A 123 -5.83 2.47 15.61
CA SER A 123 -5.12 1.38 16.30
C SER A 123 -6.04 0.26 16.79
N LYS A 124 -7.36 0.50 16.90
CA LYS A 124 -8.38 -0.54 17.13
C LYS A 124 -8.33 -1.68 16.11
N TYR A 125 -7.84 -1.39 14.90
CA TYR A 125 -7.74 -2.36 13.82
C TYR A 125 -6.32 -2.93 13.67
N MET A 126 -5.37 -2.58 14.55
CA MET A 126 -4.04 -3.21 14.55
C MET A 126 -4.12 -4.64 15.05
N SER A 127 -3.51 -5.56 14.30
CA SER A 127 -3.43 -6.96 14.70
C SER A 127 -2.16 -7.61 14.16
N SER A 128 -1.58 -8.50 14.96
CA SER A 128 -0.52 -9.41 14.54
C SER A 128 -1.06 -10.60 13.74
N ASP A 129 -2.37 -10.85 13.80
CA ASP A 129 -3.03 -11.88 13.01
C ASP A 129 -3.17 -11.42 11.55
N MET A 130 -2.42 -12.06 10.66
CA MET A 130 -2.43 -11.79 9.22
C MET A 130 -3.72 -12.27 8.53
N ALA A 131 -4.45 -13.18 9.17
CA ALA A 131 -5.73 -13.71 8.70
C ALA A 131 -6.93 -12.87 9.16
N ALA A 132 -6.72 -11.89 10.05
CA ALA A 132 -7.78 -11.00 10.51
C ALA A 132 -8.54 -10.37 9.32
N PRO A 133 -9.88 -10.32 9.38
CA PRO A 133 -10.71 -9.80 8.29
C PRO A 133 -10.45 -8.32 8.03
N VAL A 134 -10.01 -7.58 9.05
CA VAL A 134 -9.63 -6.18 8.97
C VAL A 134 -8.31 -5.99 9.70
N ARG A 135 -7.37 -5.27 9.07
CA ARG A 135 -6.05 -5.03 9.64
C ARG A 135 -5.48 -3.68 9.23
N TYR A 136 -5.31 -2.79 10.20
CA TYR A 136 -4.49 -1.60 10.09
C TYR A 136 -3.05 -1.92 10.47
N GLY A 137 -2.10 -1.33 9.75
CA GLY A 137 -0.68 -1.53 10.01
C GLY A 137 0.20 -0.60 9.18
N THR A 138 1.50 -0.82 9.26
CA THR A 138 2.53 -0.02 8.60
C THR A 138 3.53 -0.93 7.90
N SER A 139 4.25 -0.37 6.91
CA SER A 139 5.18 -1.13 6.07
C SER A 139 4.48 -2.29 5.33
N MET A 140 5.23 -3.29 4.87
CA MET A 140 4.70 -4.50 4.25
C MET A 140 4.46 -5.59 5.30
N ASN A 141 5.47 -5.83 6.13
CA ASN A 141 5.41 -6.68 7.30
C ASN A 141 6.33 -6.10 8.40
N GLN A 142 5.84 -5.09 9.13
CA GLN A 142 6.58 -4.39 10.18
C GLN A 142 7.29 -5.31 11.21
N ASN A 143 6.84 -6.56 11.38
CA ASN A 143 7.45 -7.52 12.31
C ASN A 143 8.66 -8.26 11.72
N LYS A 144 8.84 -8.24 10.39
CA LYS A 144 9.91 -8.93 9.68
C LYS A 144 10.78 -8.00 8.82
N ASP A 145 10.29 -6.80 8.54
CA ASP A 145 10.96 -5.88 7.63
C ASP A 145 12.27 -5.35 8.22
N ALA A 146 13.37 -5.57 7.50
CA ALA A 146 14.66 -4.96 7.82
C ALA A 146 14.59 -3.43 7.64
N VAL A 147 13.96 -2.98 6.56
CA VAL A 147 13.70 -1.58 6.22
C VAL A 147 12.20 -1.39 6.06
N PHE A 148 11.63 -0.41 6.76
CA PHE A 148 10.22 -0.13 6.69
C PHE A 148 9.87 0.68 5.44
N CYS A 149 8.76 0.35 4.80
CA CYS A 149 8.17 1.23 3.78
C CYS A 149 7.55 2.45 4.47
N TRP A 150 7.72 3.62 3.86
CA TRP A 150 7.06 4.85 4.30
C TRP A 150 5.58 4.84 3.90
N ARG A 151 4.80 3.95 4.54
CA ARG A 151 3.41 3.65 4.20
C ARG A 151 2.67 3.08 5.41
N ASP A 152 1.45 3.57 5.62
CA ASP A 152 0.43 2.87 6.40
C ASP A 152 -0.58 2.20 5.46
N PHE A 153 -1.25 1.16 5.95
CA PHE A 153 -2.29 0.45 5.19
C PHE A 153 -3.46 0.05 6.08
N LEU A 154 -4.62 -0.11 5.44
CA LEU A 154 -5.78 -0.80 5.97
C LEU A 154 -6.12 -1.91 4.98
N LYS A 155 -6.07 -3.17 5.45
CA LYS A 155 -6.48 -4.35 4.70
C LYS A 155 -7.91 -4.69 5.10
N LEU A 156 -8.78 -4.84 4.10
CA LEU A 156 -10.15 -5.29 4.26
C LEU A 156 -10.34 -6.58 3.46
N VAL A 157 -10.84 -7.62 4.11
CA VAL A 157 -11.43 -8.75 3.40
C VAL A 157 -12.84 -8.33 2.97
N CYS A 158 -13.17 -8.57 1.69
CA CYS A 158 -14.41 -8.09 1.08
C CYS A 158 -15.32 -9.21 0.55
N HIS A 159 -14.92 -10.48 0.67
CA HIS A 159 -15.67 -11.61 0.13
C HIS A 159 -15.62 -12.83 1.06
N PRO A 160 -16.79 -13.43 1.39
CA PRO A 160 -18.15 -12.92 1.18
C PRO A 160 -18.43 -11.71 2.10
N LEU A 161 -19.08 -10.67 1.56
CA LEU A 161 -19.23 -9.38 2.26
C LEU A 161 -20.05 -9.51 3.56
N SER A 162 -21.06 -10.38 3.58
CA SER A 162 -21.93 -10.63 4.75
C SER A 162 -21.16 -11.00 6.01
N ASP A 163 -20.04 -11.69 5.86
CA ASP A 163 -19.32 -12.30 6.97
C ASP A 163 -18.29 -11.32 7.56
N VAL A 164 -17.92 -10.29 6.79
CA VAL A 164 -16.77 -9.43 7.09
C VAL A 164 -17.14 -7.96 7.27
N VAL A 165 -18.25 -7.49 6.70
CA VAL A 165 -18.63 -6.06 6.75
C VAL A 165 -18.85 -5.55 8.18
N SER A 166 -19.32 -6.41 9.09
CA SER A 166 -19.48 -6.05 10.51
C SER A 166 -18.15 -5.79 11.24
N HIS A 167 -17.03 -6.25 10.67
CA HIS A 167 -15.69 -6.03 11.21
C HIS A 167 -15.02 -4.78 10.63
N TRP A 168 -15.57 -4.21 9.55
CA TRP A 168 -15.02 -3.02 8.91
C TRP A 168 -15.09 -1.80 9.83
N PRO A 169 -14.24 -0.79 9.60
CA PRO A 169 -14.29 0.42 10.39
C PRO A 169 -15.68 1.04 10.47
N SER A 170 -16.14 1.33 11.69
CA SER A 170 -17.40 2.05 11.92
C SER A 170 -17.21 3.57 11.95
N SER A 171 -15.97 4.04 11.79
CA SER A 171 -15.60 5.45 11.76
C SER A 171 -14.61 5.65 10.60
N PRO A 172 -14.89 6.58 9.67
CA PRO A 172 -16.11 7.40 9.58
C PRO A 172 -17.40 6.58 9.37
N MET A 173 -18.57 7.18 9.65
CA MET A 173 -19.87 6.47 9.67
C MET A 173 -20.32 5.91 8.31
N ASP A 174 -19.77 6.43 7.23
CA ASP A 174 -20.05 6.07 5.84
C ASP A 174 -18.93 5.23 5.20
N PHE A 175 -18.08 4.63 6.03
CA PHE A 175 -17.08 3.64 5.62
C PHE A 175 -17.74 2.34 5.17
#